data_AF-A0A929PJN9-F1
#
_entry.id   AF-A0A929PJN9-F1
#
_cell.length_a   1.000
_cell.length_b   1.000
_cell.length_c   1.000
_cell.angle_alpha   90.00
_cell.angle_beta   90.00
_cell.angle_gamma   90.00
#
_symmetry.space_group_name_H-M   'P 1'
#
loop_
_entity.id
_entity.type
_entity.pdbx_description
1 polymer ?
#
loop_
_entity_poly.entity_id
_entity_poly.type
_entity_poly.pdbx_seq_one_letter_code
_entity_poly.pdbx_strand_id
1 'polypeptide(L)'
;MAKKTAGKRFEDATFFVVNGLKDVGIEGIKMGFEDETMQSVARQLDNLRDKTAENHWPNIAILTTDFLKDIGVKAAEKGLPNTTTNCIRGLKYIGMVGEGWDMDCAIVSGLWCLGAAVQKYLPQQVDSVIKHLREMEAEARLDRSMLVEWAEDGISVYPHLKSSFEEFKKRYNER
;
A
#
# COMPACT_ATOMS: atom_id res chain seq x y z
N MET A 1 14.56 -31.64 7.88
CA MET A 1 15.30 -30.45 8.32
C MET A 1 15.70 -29.52 7.16
N ALA A 2 16.37 -30.02 6.12
CA ALA A 2 16.86 -29.17 5.01
C ALA A 2 15.80 -28.24 4.35
N LYS A 3 14.58 -28.73 4.09
CA LYS A 3 13.49 -27.93 3.50
C LYS A 3 13.04 -26.75 4.39
N LYS A 4 13.01 -26.95 5.72
CA LYS A 4 12.65 -25.91 6.70
C LYS A 4 13.76 -24.86 6.80
N THR A 5 15.02 -25.29 6.81
CA THR A 5 16.19 -24.40 6.80
C THR A 5 16.28 -23.58 5.52
N ALA A 6 15.99 -24.18 4.36
CA ALA A 6 15.95 -23.47 3.08
C ALA A 6 14.83 -22.42 3.07
N GLY A 7 13.62 -22.78 3.52
CA GLY A 7 12.49 -21.85 3.62
C GLY A 7 12.81 -20.62 4.45
N LYS A 8 13.42 -20.80 5.63
CA LYS A 8 13.79 -19.67 6.49
C LYS A 8 14.83 -18.74 5.85
N ARG A 9 15.83 -19.30 5.17
CA ARG A 9 16.84 -18.50 4.45
C ARG A 9 16.23 -17.68 3.31
N PHE A 10 15.23 -18.21 2.62
CA PHE A 10 14.52 -17.46 1.58
C PHE A 10 13.68 -16.33 2.17
N GLU A 11 12.96 -16.59 3.27
CA GLU A 11 12.21 -15.56 4.00
C GLU A 11 13.12 -14.40 4.41
N ASP A 12 14.27 -14.69 5.02
CA ASP A 12 15.23 -13.67 5.45
C ASP A 12 15.81 -12.90 4.26
N ALA A 13 16.15 -13.58 3.16
CA ALA A 13 16.63 -12.93 1.94
C ALA A 13 15.56 -12.01 1.32
N THR A 14 14.30 -12.46 1.28
CA THR A 14 13.17 -11.66 0.81
C THR A 14 12.96 -10.43 1.68
N PHE A 15 13.09 -10.55 3.00
CA PHE A 15 13.04 -9.41 3.92
C PHE A 15 14.10 -8.35 3.59
N PHE A 16 15.35 -8.75 3.31
CA PHE A 16 16.39 -7.80 2.91
C PHE A 16 16.09 -7.13 1.56
N VAL A 17 15.58 -7.87 0.58
CA VAL A 17 15.20 -7.32 -0.73
C VAL A 17 14.08 -6.29 -0.59
N VAL A 18 13.04 -6.60 0.19
CA VAL A 18 11.91 -5.68 0.42
C VAL A 18 12.37 -4.37 1.07
N ASN A 19 13.26 -4.45 2.08
CA ASN A 19 13.84 -3.24 2.69
C ASN A 19 14.71 -2.45 1.71
N GLY A 20 15.57 -3.11 0.93
CA GLY A 20 16.38 -2.44 -0.07
C GLY A 20 15.53 -1.73 -1.14
N LEU A 21 14.43 -2.35 -1.57
CA LEU A 21 13.49 -1.74 -2.52
C LEU A 21 12.76 -0.53 -1.91
N LYS A 22 12.42 -0.55 -0.61
CA LYS A 22 11.89 0.62 0.08
C LYS A 22 12.87 1.79 0.00
N ASP A 23 14.12 1.55 0.40
CA ASP A 23 15.14 2.59 0.46
C ASP A 23 15.39 3.18 -0.93
N VAL A 24 15.52 2.32 -1.96
CA VAL A 24 15.66 2.75 -3.35
C VAL A 24 14.44 3.54 -3.83
N GLY A 25 13.23 3.12 -3.49
CA GLY A 25 12.00 3.83 -3.86
C GLY A 25 11.91 5.22 -3.22
N ILE A 26 12.11 5.30 -1.90
CA ILE A 26 12.04 6.57 -1.16
C ILE A 26 13.16 7.54 -1.58
N GLU A 27 14.41 7.08 -1.63
CA GLU A 27 15.54 7.92 -1.99
C GLU A 27 15.52 8.29 -3.47
N GLY A 28 15.13 7.37 -4.37
CA GLY A 28 14.97 7.65 -5.79
C GLY A 28 13.95 8.77 -6.04
N ILE A 29 12.79 8.72 -5.39
CA ILE A 29 11.78 9.80 -5.48
C ILE A 29 12.32 11.13 -4.93
N LYS A 30 13.07 11.10 -3.82
CA LYS A 30 13.69 12.31 -3.25
C LYS A 30 14.73 12.93 -4.21
N MET A 31 15.52 12.09 -4.87
CA MET A 31 16.52 12.49 -5.85
C MET A 31 15.93 12.89 -7.20
N GLY A 32 14.62 12.75 -7.39
CA GLY A 32 13.93 13.15 -8.62
C GLY A 32 14.08 12.15 -9.76
N PHE A 33 14.19 10.87 -9.45
CA PHE A 33 14.19 9.82 -10.48
C PHE A 33 12.84 9.81 -11.23
N GLU A 34 12.90 9.42 -12.50
CA GLU A 34 11.74 9.40 -13.39
C GLU A 34 10.64 8.46 -12.88
N ASP A 35 9.39 8.78 -13.23
CA ASP A 35 8.21 8.03 -12.80
C ASP A 35 8.28 6.57 -13.27
N GLU A 36 8.81 6.32 -14.47
CA GLU A 36 9.01 4.98 -15.02
C GLU A 36 9.97 4.13 -14.18
N THR A 37 11.02 4.76 -13.64
CA THR A 37 12.00 4.07 -12.79
C THR A 37 11.36 3.69 -11.46
N MET A 38 10.63 4.62 -10.84
CA MET A 38 9.96 4.39 -9.56
C MET A 38 8.75 3.45 -9.70
N GLN A 39 8.10 3.45 -10.86
CA GLN A 39 7.06 2.50 -11.22
C GLN A 39 7.61 1.07 -11.19
N SER A 40 8.84 0.84 -11.67
CA SER A 40 9.48 -0.47 -11.61
C SER A 40 9.62 -0.95 -10.16
N VAL A 41 10.07 -0.08 -9.25
CA VAL A 41 10.20 -0.38 -7.82
C VAL A 41 8.84 -0.77 -7.22
N ALA A 42 7.80 0.02 -7.46
CA ALA A 42 6.44 -0.27 -6.99
C ALA A 42 5.93 -1.63 -7.49
N ARG A 43 6.19 -1.98 -8.77
CA ARG A 43 5.80 -3.28 -9.33
C ARG A 43 6.56 -4.45 -8.72
N GLN A 44 7.84 -4.29 -8.40
CA GLN A 44 8.59 -5.34 -7.72
C GLN A 44 8.07 -5.58 -6.29
N LEU A 45 7.73 -4.52 -5.57
CA LEU A 45 7.10 -4.63 -4.25
C LEU A 45 5.71 -5.29 -4.33
N ASP A 46 4.86 -4.91 -5.29
CA ASP A 46 3.57 -5.58 -5.55
C ASP A 46 3.75 -7.10 -5.76
N ASN A 47 4.67 -7.51 -6.64
CA ASN A 47 4.99 -8.92 -6.87
C ASN A 47 5.50 -9.63 -5.61
N LEU A 48 6.38 -8.99 -4.84
CA LEU A 48 6.91 -9.57 -3.61
C LEU A 48 5.84 -9.69 -2.53
N ARG A 49 4.92 -8.72 -2.43
CA ARG A 49 3.77 -8.78 -1.54
C ARG A 49 2.89 -9.99 -1.87
N ASP A 50 2.52 -10.16 -3.14
CA ASP A 50 1.70 -11.30 -3.59
C ASP A 50 2.44 -12.63 -3.33
N LYS A 51 3.75 -12.71 -3.58
CA LYS A 51 4.52 -13.94 -3.35
C LYS A 51 4.75 -14.25 -1.87
N THR A 52 4.96 -13.24 -1.03
CA THR A 52 5.12 -13.45 0.42
C THR A 52 3.80 -13.87 1.06
N ALA A 53 2.68 -13.34 0.55
CA ALA A 53 1.34 -13.81 0.86
C ALA A 53 1.13 -15.29 0.50
N GLU A 54 1.41 -15.68 -0.74
CA GLU A 54 1.32 -17.08 -1.20
C GLU A 54 2.20 -18.05 -0.38
N ASN A 55 3.35 -17.58 0.12
CA ASN A 55 4.26 -18.38 0.93
C ASN A 55 3.95 -18.36 2.45
N HIS A 56 2.85 -17.71 2.85
CA HIS A 56 2.46 -17.53 4.25
C HIS A 56 3.57 -16.86 5.10
N TRP A 57 4.15 -15.79 4.58
CA TRP A 57 5.08 -14.91 5.31
C TRP A 57 4.39 -13.58 5.65
N PRO A 58 3.37 -13.58 6.55
CA PRO A 58 2.48 -12.45 6.77
C PRO A 58 3.24 -11.18 7.16
N ASN A 59 4.28 -11.31 7.99
CA ASN A 59 5.09 -10.16 8.40
C ASN A 59 5.75 -9.45 7.21
N ILE A 60 6.22 -10.19 6.20
CA ILE A 60 6.83 -9.60 5.01
C ILE A 60 5.76 -9.02 4.09
N ALA A 61 4.61 -9.69 3.95
CA ALA A 61 3.49 -9.19 3.16
C ALA A 61 2.97 -7.84 3.72
N ILE A 62 2.75 -7.76 5.04
CA ILE A 62 2.33 -6.54 5.74
C ILE A 62 3.38 -5.45 5.60
N LEU A 63 4.67 -5.78 5.82
CA LEU A 63 5.75 -4.82 5.65
C LEU A 63 5.82 -4.26 4.22
N THR A 64 5.62 -5.12 3.22
CA THR A 64 5.63 -4.73 1.81
C THR A 64 4.43 -3.82 1.48
N THR A 65 3.26 -4.10 2.06
CA THR A 65 2.07 -3.23 2.01
C THR A 65 2.37 -1.83 2.56
N ASP A 66 3.02 -1.75 3.73
CA ASP A 66 3.41 -0.46 4.30
C ASP A 66 4.40 0.30 3.41
N PHE A 67 5.32 -0.40 2.75
CA PHE A 67 6.29 0.23 1.87
C PHE A 67 5.66 0.75 0.57
N LEU A 68 4.69 0.02 0.02
CA LEU A 68 3.88 0.48 -1.11
C LEU A 68 3.08 1.74 -0.75
N LYS A 69 2.48 1.79 0.45
CA LYS A 69 1.83 2.99 0.99
C LYS A 69 2.82 4.17 1.04
N ASP A 70 3.96 4.01 1.70
CA ASP A 70 4.94 5.09 1.89
C ASP A 70 5.48 5.63 0.55
N ILE A 71 5.83 4.73 -0.37
CA ILE A 71 6.30 5.09 -1.71
C ILE A 71 5.19 5.78 -2.50
N GLY A 72 3.96 5.26 -2.46
CA GLY A 72 2.85 5.85 -3.21
C GLY A 72 2.47 7.24 -2.70
N VAL A 73 2.49 7.47 -1.38
CA VAL A 73 2.26 8.81 -0.81
C VAL A 73 3.34 9.77 -1.28
N LYS A 74 4.62 9.35 -1.23
CA LYS A 74 5.74 10.16 -1.69
C LYS A 74 5.70 10.45 -3.18
N ALA A 75 5.31 9.45 -3.98
CA ALA A 75 5.14 9.57 -5.42
C ALA A 75 4.04 10.59 -5.75
N ALA A 76 2.91 10.53 -5.04
CA ALA A 76 1.83 11.50 -5.20
C ALA A 76 2.31 12.93 -4.89
N GLU A 77 3.02 13.13 -3.77
CA GLU A 77 3.62 14.42 -3.39
C GLU A 77 4.54 15.00 -4.47
N LYS A 78 5.22 14.14 -5.23
CA LYS A 78 6.14 14.52 -6.30
C LYS A 78 5.50 14.57 -7.69
N GLY A 79 4.20 14.28 -7.80
CA GLY A 79 3.49 14.28 -9.07
C GLY A 79 3.94 13.14 -9.99
N LEU A 80 4.19 11.94 -9.43
CA LEU A 80 4.56 10.72 -10.15
C LEU A 80 3.32 9.80 -10.29
N PRO A 81 2.42 10.07 -11.26
CA PRO A 81 1.12 9.42 -11.36
C PRO A 81 1.19 7.92 -11.62
N ASN A 82 2.17 7.44 -12.39
CA ASN A 82 2.28 6.02 -12.74
C ASN A 82 2.75 5.20 -11.54
N THR A 83 3.75 5.68 -10.81
CA THR A 83 4.22 5.09 -9.56
C THR A 83 3.10 5.06 -8.53
N THR A 84 2.39 6.18 -8.35
CA THR A 84 1.24 6.28 -7.43
C THR A 84 0.16 5.25 -7.78
N THR A 85 -0.23 5.16 -9.07
CA THR A 85 -1.21 4.17 -9.54
C THR A 85 -0.77 2.74 -9.31
N ASN A 86 0.53 2.42 -9.50
CA ASN A 86 1.04 1.08 -9.23
C ASN A 86 1.06 0.76 -7.74
N CYS A 87 1.30 1.74 -6.87
CA CYS A 87 1.18 1.55 -5.43
C CYS A 87 -0.27 1.30 -5.02
N ILE A 88 -1.23 2.07 -5.54
CA ILE A 88 -2.67 1.84 -5.29
C ILE A 88 -3.08 0.43 -5.73
N ARG A 89 -2.72 0.02 -6.95
CA ARG A 89 -3.01 -1.32 -7.46
C ARG A 89 -2.31 -2.40 -6.62
N GLY A 90 -1.09 -2.13 -6.21
CA GLY A 90 -0.31 -3.00 -5.32
C GLY A 90 -0.88 -3.06 -3.91
N LEU A 91 -1.92 -2.28 -3.59
CA LEU A 91 -2.75 -2.41 -2.39
C LEU A 91 -4.13 -3.02 -2.70
N LYS A 92 -4.28 -3.78 -3.79
CA LYS A 92 -5.45 -4.62 -4.01
C LYS A 92 -5.59 -5.66 -2.89
N TYR A 93 -6.83 -6.08 -2.62
CA TYR A 93 -7.10 -7.24 -1.79
C TYR A 93 -6.46 -8.50 -2.40
N ILE A 94 -5.85 -9.35 -1.57
CA ILE A 94 -5.22 -10.61 -2.02
C ILE A 94 -5.67 -11.83 -1.23
N GLY A 95 -6.78 -11.71 -0.49
CA GLY A 95 -7.25 -12.77 0.39
C GLY A 95 -6.47 -12.86 1.70
N MET A 96 -6.98 -13.66 2.62
CA MET A 96 -6.41 -13.84 3.96
C MET A 96 -5.05 -14.55 3.90
N VAL A 97 -4.00 -13.84 4.32
CA VAL A 97 -2.67 -14.40 4.57
C VAL A 97 -2.53 -14.68 6.07
N GLY A 98 -2.79 -15.91 6.51
CA GLY A 98 -2.68 -16.26 7.94
C GLY A 98 -3.83 -15.73 8.80
N GLU A 99 -3.54 -15.18 9.98
CA GLU A 99 -4.51 -14.45 10.82
C GLU A 99 -4.87 -13.12 10.12
N GLY A 100 -5.76 -13.19 9.13
CA GLY A 100 -5.92 -12.20 8.05
C GLY A 100 -6.31 -10.77 8.43
N TRP A 101 -6.56 -10.49 9.71
CA TRP A 101 -7.02 -9.17 10.16
C TRP A 101 -5.95 -8.07 10.00
N ASP A 102 -4.70 -8.36 10.35
CA ASP A 102 -3.62 -7.36 10.31
C ASP A 102 -3.29 -6.91 8.87
N MET A 103 -3.38 -7.84 7.91
CA MET A 103 -3.14 -7.53 6.50
C MET A 103 -4.25 -6.65 5.93
N ASP A 104 -5.51 -6.96 6.24
CA ASP A 104 -6.64 -6.16 5.79
C ASP A 104 -6.56 -4.74 6.37
N CYS A 105 -6.28 -4.60 7.67
CA CYS A 105 -6.00 -3.30 8.31
C CYS A 105 -4.90 -2.52 7.58
N ALA A 106 -3.77 -3.17 7.28
CA ALA A 106 -2.64 -2.53 6.62
C ALA A 106 -2.98 -2.04 5.20
N ILE A 107 -3.70 -2.87 4.42
CA ILE A 107 -4.14 -2.51 3.07
C ILE A 107 -5.12 -1.33 3.12
N VAL A 108 -6.13 -1.40 3.99
CA VAL A 108 -7.14 -0.34 4.14
C VAL A 108 -6.48 0.97 4.57
N SER A 109 -5.67 0.93 5.62
CA SER A 109 -4.94 2.10 6.11
C SER A 109 -4.05 2.69 5.02
N GLY A 110 -3.36 1.84 4.25
CA GLY A 110 -2.57 2.26 3.10
C GLY A 110 -3.38 2.92 2.01
N LEU A 111 -4.52 2.35 1.63
CA LEU A 111 -5.44 2.94 0.64
C LEU A 111 -6.02 4.28 1.12
N TRP A 112 -6.34 4.44 2.41
CA TRP A 112 -6.79 5.71 2.96
C TRP A 112 -5.70 6.79 2.94
N CYS A 113 -4.46 6.43 3.30
CA CYS A 113 -3.32 7.34 3.19
C CYS A 113 -3.08 7.78 1.73
N LEU A 114 -3.13 6.83 0.79
CA LEU A 114 -3.02 7.13 -0.63
C LEU A 114 -4.21 7.96 -1.13
N GLY A 115 -5.43 7.68 -0.68
CA GLY A 115 -6.62 8.47 -0.98
C GLY A 115 -6.47 9.93 -0.59
N ALA A 116 -5.96 10.18 0.62
CA ALA A 116 -5.68 11.53 1.10
C ALA A 116 -4.56 12.22 0.30
N ALA A 117 -3.50 11.50 -0.05
CA ALA A 117 -2.39 12.04 -0.85
C ALA A 117 -2.83 12.35 -2.28
N VAL A 118 -3.54 11.42 -2.92
CA VAL A 118 -4.07 11.53 -4.27
C VAL A 118 -5.12 12.65 -4.34
N GLN A 119 -6.02 12.76 -3.37
CA GLN A 119 -6.98 13.88 -3.28
C GLN A 119 -6.25 15.23 -3.30
N LYS A 120 -5.09 15.33 -2.63
CA LYS A 120 -4.33 16.57 -2.54
C LYS A 120 -3.47 16.86 -3.78
N TYR A 121 -2.80 15.86 -4.31
CA TYR A 121 -1.73 16.06 -5.30
C TYR A 121 -2.07 15.53 -6.70
N LEU A 122 -2.96 14.54 -6.82
CA LEU A 122 -3.33 13.88 -8.07
C LEU A 122 -4.85 13.61 -8.13
N PRO A 123 -5.71 14.64 -8.00
CA PRO A 123 -7.15 14.48 -7.78
C PRO A 123 -7.87 13.65 -8.87
N GLN A 124 -7.30 13.58 -10.07
CA GLN A 124 -7.78 12.74 -11.17
C GLN A 124 -7.69 11.22 -10.90
N GLN A 125 -6.90 10.78 -9.92
CA GLN A 125 -6.75 9.37 -9.55
C GLN A 125 -7.59 8.95 -8.33
N VAL A 126 -8.31 9.87 -7.69
CA VAL A 126 -9.08 9.60 -6.45
C VAL A 126 -10.08 8.47 -6.63
N ASP A 127 -10.77 8.44 -7.77
CA ASP A 127 -11.78 7.43 -8.07
C ASP A 127 -11.17 6.02 -8.18
N SER A 128 -9.88 5.92 -8.52
CA SER A 128 -9.15 4.64 -8.50
C SER A 128 -8.99 4.10 -7.08
N VAL A 129 -8.68 4.95 -6.11
CA VAL A 129 -8.56 4.54 -4.70
C VAL A 129 -9.92 4.13 -4.14
N ILE A 130 -10.96 4.94 -4.39
CA ILE A 130 -12.34 4.62 -3.96
C ILE A 130 -12.76 3.26 -4.52
N LYS A 131 -12.47 2.99 -5.79
CA LYS A 131 -12.77 1.70 -6.42
C LYS A 131 -12.13 0.53 -5.64
N HIS A 132 -10.84 0.60 -5.30
CA HIS A 132 -10.17 -0.48 -4.56
C HIS A 132 -10.74 -0.66 -3.15
N LEU A 133 -11.07 0.42 -2.44
CA LEU A 133 -11.74 0.34 -1.14
C LEU A 133 -13.12 -0.34 -1.25
N ARG A 134 -13.89 -0.05 -2.30
CA ARG A 134 -15.19 -0.71 -2.56
C ARG A 134 -15.05 -2.18 -2.94
N GLU A 135 -14.02 -2.53 -3.72
CA GLU A 135 -13.69 -3.92 -4.02
C GLU A 135 -13.36 -4.67 -2.72
N MET A 136 -12.65 -4.05 -1.78
CA MET A 136 -12.39 -4.64 -0.47
C MET A 136 -13.65 -4.84 0.37
N GLU A 137 -14.59 -3.88 0.39
CA GLU A 137 -15.91 -4.10 1.05
C GLU A 137 -16.61 -5.34 0.50
N ALA A 138 -16.61 -5.49 -0.83
CA ALA A 138 -17.29 -6.58 -1.51
C ALA A 138 -16.59 -7.94 -1.32
N GLU A 139 -15.28 -7.98 -1.47
CA GLU A 139 -14.50 -9.23 -1.50
C GLU A 139 -14.12 -9.72 -0.10
N ALA A 140 -13.71 -8.81 0.79
CA ALA A 140 -13.31 -9.15 2.15
C ALA A 140 -14.51 -9.17 3.13
N ARG A 141 -15.71 -8.79 2.66
CA ARG A 141 -16.93 -8.66 3.48
C ARG A 141 -16.72 -7.73 4.69
N LEU A 142 -15.87 -6.73 4.52
CA LEU A 142 -15.61 -5.72 5.53
C LEU A 142 -16.76 -4.73 5.53
N ASP A 143 -17.28 -4.43 6.72
CA ASP A 143 -18.28 -3.38 6.85
C ASP A 143 -17.63 -2.01 6.61
N ARG A 144 -18.40 -1.08 6.03
CA ARG A 144 -17.93 0.29 5.77
C ARG A 144 -17.41 0.97 7.04
N SER A 145 -18.02 0.70 8.20
CA SER A 145 -17.56 1.26 9.47
C SER A 145 -16.15 0.79 9.84
N MET A 146 -15.82 -0.49 9.61
CA MET A 146 -14.48 -1.04 9.85
C MET A 146 -13.45 -0.36 8.96
N LEU A 147 -13.78 -0.16 7.67
CA LEU A 147 -12.88 0.54 6.75
C LEU A 147 -12.57 1.96 7.19
N VAL A 148 -13.57 2.66 7.73
CA VAL A 148 -13.41 4.04 8.21
C VAL A 148 -12.63 4.07 9.53
N GLU A 149 -12.83 3.10 10.42
CA GLU A 149 -12.09 2.99 11.68
C GLU A 149 -10.59 2.83 11.41
N TRP A 150 -10.19 1.91 10.52
CA TRP A 150 -8.79 1.68 10.18
C TRP A 150 -8.13 2.83 9.40
N ALA A 151 -8.93 3.74 8.85
CA ALA A 151 -8.45 4.95 8.21
C ALA A 151 -7.78 5.91 9.21
N GLU A 152 -8.28 5.96 10.44
CA GLU A 152 -7.88 6.96 11.44
C GLU A 152 -6.46 6.72 11.97
N ASP A 153 -6.01 5.47 11.98
CA ASP A 153 -4.63 5.13 12.38
C ASP A 153 -3.59 5.64 11.38
N GLY A 154 -3.93 5.63 10.08
CA GLY A 154 -3.01 5.99 9.00
C GLY A 154 -2.65 7.47 8.96
N ILE A 155 -3.58 8.36 9.33
CA ILE A 155 -3.36 9.82 9.21
C ILE A 155 -2.36 10.37 10.23
N SER A 156 -2.14 9.65 11.34
CA SER A 156 -1.14 10.02 12.36
C SER A 156 0.28 10.09 11.79
N VAL A 157 0.57 9.25 10.79
CA VAL A 157 1.87 9.18 10.10
C VAL A 157 2.05 10.34 9.11
N TYR A 158 0.96 10.88 8.57
CA TYR A 158 0.95 11.91 7.53
C TYR A 158 0.13 13.15 7.94
N PRO A 159 0.55 13.89 8.98
CA PRO A 159 -0.26 14.98 9.55
C PRO A 159 -0.58 16.11 8.55
N HIS A 160 0.27 16.34 7.55
CA HIS A 160 0.06 17.32 6.49
C HIS A 160 -1.02 16.93 5.47
N LEU A 161 -1.53 15.70 5.54
CA LEU A 161 -2.64 15.20 4.73
C LEU A 161 -3.99 15.26 5.46
N LYS A 162 -4.03 15.69 6.73
CA LYS A 162 -5.26 15.67 7.53
C LYS A 162 -6.47 16.32 6.84
N SER A 163 -6.29 17.48 6.23
CA SER A 163 -7.40 18.16 5.52
C SER A 163 -7.87 17.40 4.28
N SER A 164 -6.96 16.85 3.49
CA SER A 164 -7.32 16.10 2.27
C SER A 164 -7.87 14.71 2.60
N PHE A 165 -7.50 14.15 3.75
CA PHE A 165 -8.10 12.93 4.29
C PHE A 165 -9.58 13.11 4.60
N GLU A 166 -9.97 14.20 5.28
CA GLU A 166 -11.38 14.48 5.56
C GLU A 166 -12.20 14.68 4.28
N GLU A 167 -11.62 15.36 3.28
CA GLU A 167 -12.26 15.54 1.98
C GLU A 167 -12.41 14.20 1.23
N PHE A 168 -11.36 13.37 1.25
CA PHE A 168 -11.39 12.03 0.68
C PHE A 168 -12.44 11.15 1.39
N LYS A 169 -12.52 11.19 2.72
CA LYS A 169 -13.51 10.48 3.54
C LYS A 169 -14.93 10.88 3.19
N LYS A 170 -15.18 12.18 3.04
CA LYS A 170 -16.48 12.69 2.57
C LYS A 170 -16.83 12.13 1.20
N ARG A 171 -15.92 12.25 0.22
CA ARG A 171 -16.14 11.78 -1.16
C ARG A 171 -16.35 10.26 -1.24
N TYR A 172 -15.62 9.50 -0.43
CA TYR A 172 -15.84 8.06 -0.30
C TYR A 172 -17.26 7.78 0.22
N ASN A 173 -17.73 8.46 1.26
CA ASN A 173 -19.06 8.20 1.84
C ASN A 173 -20.24 8.62 0.94
N GLU A 174 -20.06 9.59 0.05
CA GLU A 174 -21.08 10.09 -0.87
C GLU A 174 -21.41 9.14 -2.05
N ARG A 175 -20.54 8.16 -2.33
CA ARG A 175 -20.67 7.21 -3.45
C ARG A 175 -20.93 5.79 -2.96
#